data_AF-A0A950SUJ5-F1
#
_entry.id   AF-A0A950SUJ5-F1
#
_cell.length_a   1.000
_cell.length_b   1.000
_cell.length_c   1.000
_cell.angle_alpha   90.00
_cell.angle_beta   90.00
_cell.angle_gamma   90.00
#
_symmetry.space_group_name_H-M   'P 1'
#
loop_
_entity.id
_entity.type
_entity.pdbx_description
1 polymer ?
#
loop_
_entity_poly.entity_id
_entity_poly.type
_entity_poly.pdbx_seq_one_letter_code
_entity_poly.pdbx_strand_id
1 'polypeptide(L)'
;AEALGYEAFYMSGGNTSAHQLGWPDSGNSMRDMVDNARKIVLTVEIPVFADADTGYGDATSTHYTVREYVQAGIAGAHIEDQTFPPKSGPRRRCISIEEMVGKLRAAMDAKQALDPDFVIMARCDLGGVPGASFAEIIERCQAYKAEAQVDVICPNGLRSWEEIQEAIRLIPGPVVPLIPAHLSPYPSLQAQQDAGAAAAWFPALTTMAGLQANWDFLSDFKQRGTLALDALRAQAAQSPWGVASNGRILDEPRLRSMEETYLPD
;
A
#
# COMPACT_ATOMS: atom_id res chain seq x y z
N ALA A 1 -9.36 -3.65 -9.26
CA ALA A 1 -9.15 -2.19 -9.20
C ALA A 1 -9.18 -1.63 -10.62
N GLU A 2 -8.23 -1.99 -11.48
CA GLU A 2 -8.18 -1.57 -12.89
C GLU A 2 -9.50 -1.70 -13.67
N ALA A 3 -10.19 -2.84 -13.62
CA ALA A 3 -11.47 -3.05 -14.29
C ALA A 3 -12.60 -2.08 -13.85
N LEU A 4 -12.42 -1.37 -12.73
CA LEU A 4 -13.34 -0.35 -12.22
C LEU A 4 -12.84 1.08 -12.49
N GLY A 5 -11.72 1.25 -13.22
CA GLY A 5 -11.17 2.54 -13.61
C GLY A 5 -10.27 3.22 -12.56
N TYR A 6 -9.80 2.50 -11.54
CA TYR A 6 -8.78 3.06 -10.63
C TYR A 6 -7.45 3.24 -11.37
N GLU A 7 -6.80 4.39 -11.15
CA GLU A 7 -5.61 4.81 -11.90
C GLU A 7 -4.30 4.23 -11.34
N ALA A 8 -4.33 3.66 -10.13
CA ALA A 8 -3.18 3.03 -9.51
C ALA A 8 -3.61 1.92 -8.54
N PHE A 9 -2.71 0.98 -8.28
CA PHE A 9 -2.90 -0.07 -7.29
C PHE A 9 -1.80 -0.02 -6.22
N TYR A 10 -2.13 -0.46 -5.00
CA TYR A 10 -1.17 -0.52 -3.90
C TYR A 10 -1.09 -1.94 -3.33
N MET A 11 0.11 -2.52 -3.31
CA MET A 11 0.41 -3.79 -2.66
C MET A 11 0.80 -3.55 -1.20
N SER A 12 -0.10 -3.90 -0.28
CA SER A 12 0.11 -3.80 1.17
C SER A 12 1.00 -4.92 1.72
N GLY A 13 1.98 -4.57 2.57
CA GLY A 13 2.82 -5.53 3.29
C GLY A 13 2.00 -6.40 4.24
N GLY A 14 1.14 -5.78 5.05
CA GLY A 14 0.26 -6.49 5.97
C GLY A 14 -0.71 -7.44 5.28
N ASN A 15 -1.28 -7.06 4.14
CA ASN A 15 -2.15 -7.96 3.37
C ASN A 15 -1.35 -9.09 2.72
N THR A 16 -0.12 -8.81 2.26
CA THR A 16 0.77 -9.85 1.73
C THR A 16 1.08 -10.88 2.81
N SER A 17 1.44 -10.44 4.02
CA SER A 17 1.65 -11.32 5.19
C SER A 17 0.41 -12.14 5.52
N ALA A 18 -0.75 -11.47 5.63
CA ALA A 18 -1.99 -12.13 6.02
C ALA A 18 -2.43 -13.19 5.01
N HIS A 19 -2.31 -12.91 3.71
CA HIS A 19 -2.82 -13.81 2.66
C HIS A 19 -1.81 -14.87 2.20
N GLN A 20 -0.51 -14.61 2.30
CA GLN A 20 0.51 -15.59 1.90
C GLN A 20 0.98 -16.46 3.06
N LEU A 21 1.11 -15.88 4.27
CA LEU A 21 1.68 -16.56 5.43
C LEU A 21 0.63 -16.91 6.49
N GLY A 22 -0.56 -16.30 6.44
CA GLY A 22 -1.55 -16.40 7.52
C GLY A 22 -1.08 -15.71 8.80
N TRP A 23 -0.12 -14.78 8.69
CA TRP A 23 0.46 -14.06 9.83
C TRP A 23 -0.05 -12.62 9.89
N PRO A 24 -0.18 -12.03 11.10
CA PRO A 24 -0.29 -10.58 11.23
C PRO A 24 0.90 -9.89 10.58
N ASP A 25 0.74 -8.64 10.15
CA ASP A 25 1.71 -7.76 9.46
C ASP A 25 3.17 -7.89 9.95
N SER A 26 3.85 -8.96 9.51
CA SER A 26 5.18 -9.39 9.93
C SER A 26 5.60 -10.67 9.21
N GLY A 27 6.91 -10.92 9.14
CA GLY A 27 7.45 -12.22 8.70
C GLY A 27 7.70 -12.35 7.21
N ASN A 28 7.19 -11.43 6.37
CA ASN A 28 7.63 -11.34 4.99
C ASN A 28 9.11 -10.95 4.92
N SER A 29 9.86 -11.65 4.08
CA SER A 29 11.16 -11.20 3.61
C SER A 29 10.98 -10.25 2.42
N MET A 30 12.06 -9.56 2.05
CA MET A 30 12.12 -8.77 0.81
C MET A 30 11.71 -9.61 -0.41
N ARG A 31 12.14 -10.89 -0.47
CA ARG A 31 11.84 -11.77 -1.60
C ARG A 31 10.36 -12.12 -1.68
N ASP A 32 9.70 -12.40 -0.57
CA ASP A 32 8.26 -12.69 -0.54
C ASP A 32 7.46 -11.51 -1.11
N MET A 33 7.87 -10.29 -0.72
CA MET A 33 7.25 -9.05 -1.18
C MET A 33 7.49 -8.80 -2.67
N VAL A 34 8.73 -8.94 -3.15
CA VAL A 34 9.07 -8.79 -4.58
C VAL A 34 8.35 -9.83 -5.44
N ASP A 35 8.29 -11.09 -4.99
CA ASP A 35 7.62 -12.15 -5.75
C ASP A 35 6.10 -11.94 -5.81
N ASN A 36 5.49 -11.38 -4.77
CA ASN A 36 4.09 -10.95 -4.83
C ASN A 36 3.90 -9.77 -5.81
N ALA A 37 4.76 -8.77 -5.72
CA ALA A 37 4.77 -7.59 -6.59
C ALA A 37 4.83 -7.99 -8.07
N ARG A 38 5.76 -8.87 -8.45
CA ARG A 38 5.90 -9.38 -9.83
C ARG A 38 4.60 -9.98 -10.35
N LYS A 39 3.90 -10.79 -9.55
CA LYS A 39 2.64 -11.42 -9.96
C LYS A 39 1.55 -10.38 -10.21
N ILE A 40 1.50 -9.35 -9.38
CA ILE A 40 0.51 -8.26 -9.51
C ILE A 40 0.80 -7.43 -10.76
N VAL A 41 2.05 -6.98 -10.94
CA VAL A 41 2.47 -6.16 -12.09
C VAL A 41 2.23 -6.88 -13.42
N LEU A 42 2.46 -8.19 -13.50
CA LEU A 42 2.20 -8.97 -14.71
C LEU A 42 0.72 -9.11 -15.06
N THR A 43 -0.19 -8.70 -14.17
CA THR A 43 -1.64 -8.88 -14.32
C THR A 43 -2.37 -7.58 -14.68
N VAL A 44 -1.77 -6.40 -14.45
CA VAL A 44 -2.41 -5.09 -14.62
C VAL A 44 -1.51 -4.13 -15.39
N GLU A 45 -2.12 -3.18 -16.10
CA GLU A 45 -1.43 -2.14 -16.85
C GLU A 45 -1.32 -0.83 -16.06
N ILE A 46 -2.17 -0.63 -15.04
CA ILE A 46 -2.08 0.52 -14.13
C ILE A 46 -0.82 0.45 -13.25
N PRO A 47 -0.21 1.60 -12.88
CA PRO A 47 0.95 1.63 -12.01
C PRO A 47 0.66 0.96 -10.66
N VAL A 48 1.57 0.08 -10.26
CA VAL A 48 1.52 -0.61 -8.96
C VAL A 48 2.55 0.01 -8.03
N PHE A 49 2.09 0.51 -6.88
CA PHE A 49 2.93 0.93 -5.77
C PHE A 49 2.99 -0.18 -4.72
N ALA A 50 4.08 -0.25 -3.96
CA ALA A 50 4.25 -1.33 -2.99
C ALA A 50 4.86 -0.89 -1.67
N ASP A 51 4.51 -1.64 -0.63
CA ASP A 51 5.14 -1.57 0.68
C ASP A 51 6.55 -2.16 0.64
N ALA A 52 7.58 -1.39 0.99
CA ALA A 52 8.93 -1.92 1.16
C ALA A 52 9.34 -2.03 2.64
N ASP A 53 8.37 -1.97 3.56
CA ASP A 53 8.60 -1.92 5.00
C ASP A 53 9.68 -0.87 5.33
N THR A 54 10.76 -1.32 5.98
CA THR A 54 11.91 -0.49 6.36
C THR A 54 13.06 -0.63 5.36
N GLY A 55 12.86 -1.12 4.14
CA GLY A 55 13.95 -1.43 3.21
C GLY A 55 14.77 -2.68 3.59
N TYR A 56 14.22 -3.51 4.48
CA TYR A 56 14.75 -4.83 4.90
C TYR A 56 16.19 -4.84 5.42
N GLY A 57 16.63 -3.74 6.04
CA GLY A 57 17.95 -3.61 6.67
C GLY A 57 18.43 -2.17 6.73
N ASP A 58 19.72 -1.99 6.46
CA ASP A 58 20.40 -0.69 6.41
C ASP A 58 20.31 -0.06 5.00
N ALA A 59 21.14 0.96 4.72
CA ALA A 59 21.20 1.62 3.43
C ALA A 59 21.56 0.67 2.27
N THR A 60 22.39 -0.36 2.51
CA THR A 60 22.80 -1.34 1.51
C THR A 60 21.62 -2.24 1.13
N SER A 61 20.90 -2.75 2.13
CA SER A 61 19.67 -3.53 1.91
C SER A 61 18.60 -2.69 1.21
N THR A 62 18.46 -1.43 1.61
CA THR A 62 17.49 -0.50 1.02
C THR A 62 17.79 -0.26 -0.46
N HIS A 63 19.05 0.01 -0.82
CA HIS A 63 19.48 0.14 -2.21
C HIS A 63 19.14 -1.11 -3.02
N TYR A 64 19.48 -2.30 -2.52
CA TYR A 64 19.18 -3.56 -3.20
C TYR A 64 17.68 -3.82 -3.35
N THR A 65 16.89 -3.48 -2.34
CA THR A 65 15.42 -3.60 -2.35
C THR A 65 14.81 -2.77 -3.47
N VAL A 66 15.19 -1.49 -3.59
CA VAL A 66 14.69 -0.62 -4.66
C VAL A 66 15.05 -1.18 -6.03
N ARG A 67 16.28 -1.70 -6.21
CA ARG A 67 16.66 -2.34 -7.48
C ARG A 67 15.75 -3.51 -7.84
N GLU A 68 15.44 -4.38 -6.88
CA GLU A 68 14.55 -5.53 -7.11
C GLU A 68 13.12 -5.11 -7.41
N TYR A 69 12.62 -4.05 -6.76
CA TYR A 69 11.28 -3.50 -7.02
C TYR A 69 11.18 -2.88 -8.42
N VAL A 70 12.16 -2.08 -8.82
CA VAL A 70 12.24 -1.52 -10.18
C VAL A 70 12.28 -2.66 -11.21
N GLN A 71 13.11 -3.69 -10.99
CA GLN A 71 13.17 -4.86 -11.88
C GLN A 71 11.89 -5.70 -11.89
N ALA A 72 11.09 -5.67 -10.84
CA ALA A 72 9.79 -6.31 -10.79
C ALA A 72 8.70 -5.52 -11.56
N GLY A 73 9.01 -4.32 -12.05
CA GLY A 73 8.08 -3.44 -12.76
C GLY A 73 7.13 -2.68 -11.83
N ILE A 74 7.48 -2.54 -10.55
CA ILE A 74 6.75 -1.67 -9.62
C ILE A 74 7.01 -0.21 -9.99
N ALA A 75 5.98 0.63 -9.91
CA ALA A 75 6.06 2.06 -10.25
C ALA A 75 6.59 2.93 -9.10
N GLY A 76 6.48 2.44 -7.86
CA GLY A 76 7.03 3.12 -6.70
C GLY A 76 6.88 2.34 -5.41
N ALA A 77 7.64 2.71 -4.40
CA ALA A 77 7.57 2.09 -3.09
C ALA A 77 7.64 3.13 -1.97
N HIS A 78 7.03 2.79 -0.83
CA HIS A 78 7.30 3.52 0.41
C HIS A 78 8.29 2.76 1.29
N ILE A 79 9.15 3.53 1.98
CA ILE A 79 10.12 3.03 2.95
C ILE A 79 9.87 3.79 4.26
N GLU A 80 9.70 3.07 5.36
CA GLU A 80 9.36 3.64 6.67
C GLU A 80 10.56 3.74 7.63
N ASP A 81 10.51 4.72 8.53
CA ASP A 81 11.57 5.05 9.48
C ASP A 81 11.56 4.17 10.76
N GLN A 82 10.89 3.03 10.74
CA GLN A 82 10.89 2.09 11.86
C GLN A 82 12.23 1.33 11.95
N THR A 83 12.55 0.84 13.16
CA THR A 83 13.62 -0.14 13.35
C THR A 83 13.25 -1.46 12.68
N PHE A 84 14.22 -2.13 12.04
CA PHE A 84 14.01 -3.48 11.51
C PHE A 84 14.20 -4.56 12.59
N PRO A 85 13.32 -5.58 12.69
CA PRO A 85 12.05 -5.70 11.97
C PRO A 85 10.98 -4.74 12.53
N PRO A 86 10.08 -4.22 11.67
CA PRO A 86 9.07 -3.24 12.06
C PRO A 86 8.10 -3.80 13.10
N LYS A 87 7.42 -2.90 13.83
CA LYS A 87 6.50 -3.25 14.91
C LYS A 87 5.15 -2.56 14.74
N SER A 88 4.08 -3.27 15.08
CA SER A 88 2.74 -2.70 15.15
C SER A 88 2.43 -2.12 16.53
N GLY A 89 1.59 -1.08 16.55
CA GLY A 89 1.04 -0.48 17.76
C GLY A 89 2.09 0.18 18.67
N PRO A 90 1.92 0.16 20.00
CA PRO A 90 2.74 0.94 20.94
C PRO A 90 4.20 0.47 21.06
N ARG A 91 4.56 -0.62 20.37
CA ARG A 91 5.93 -1.14 20.32
C ARG A 91 6.75 -0.55 19.16
N ARG A 92 6.15 0.31 18.35
CA ARG A 92 6.85 1.07 17.31
C ARG A 92 8.05 1.78 17.90
N ARG A 93 9.15 1.70 17.17
CA ARG A 93 10.36 2.48 17.41
C ARG A 93 10.90 2.92 16.07
N CYS A 94 11.36 4.15 16.01
CA CYS A 94 11.96 4.71 14.81
C CYS A 94 13.48 4.78 14.96
N ILE A 95 14.17 4.67 13.83
CA ILE A 95 15.60 4.98 13.73
C ILE A 95 15.81 6.51 13.81
N SER A 96 17.07 6.95 13.86
CA SER A 96 17.37 8.39 13.85
C SER A 96 17.03 9.02 12.49
N ILE A 97 16.94 10.36 12.45
CA ILE A 97 16.73 11.09 11.18
C ILE A 97 17.87 10.80 10.22
N GLU A 98 19.11 10.82 10.72
CA GLU A 98 20.33 10.63 9.94
C GLU A 98 20.38 9.24 9.31
N GLU A 99 20.02 8.20 10.06
CA GLU A 99 19.97 6.84 9.54
C GLU A 99 18.90 6.71 8.45
N MET A 100 17.70 7.26 8.67
CA MET A 100 16.63 7.23 7.68
C MET A 100 16.99 8.01 6.43
N VAL A 101 17.57 9.21 6.55
CA VAL A 101 18.08 10.00 5.43
C VAL A 101 19.13 9.21 4.63
N GLY A 102 20.05 8.51 5.30
CA GLY A 102 21.03 7.65 4.64
C GLY A 102 20.38 6.53 3.81
N LYS A 103 19.35 5.87 4.35
CA LYS A 103 18.59 4.83 3.64
C LYS A 103 17.83 5.40 2.44
N LEU A 104 17.17 6.54 2.62
CA LEU A 104 16.45 7.21 1.54
C LEU A 104 17.38 7.68 0.42
N ARG A 105 18.57 8.21 0.73
CA ARG A 105 19.58 8.54 -0.29
C ARG A 105 20.01 7.30 -1.08
N ALA A 106 20.24 6.18 -0.41
CA ALA A 106 20.59 4.93 -1.07
C ALA A 106 19.46 4.40 -1.97
N ALA A 107 18.20 4.61 -1.58
CA ALA A 107 17.02 4.35 -2.41
C ALA A 107 16.96 5.27 -3.63
N MET A 108 17.19 6.57 -3.45
CA MET A 108 17.23 7.56 -4.53
C MET A 108 18.34 7.24 -5.55
N ASP A 109 19.54 6.87 -5.08
CA ASP A 109 20.64 6.45 -5.94
C ASP A 109 20.27 5.21 -6.77
N ALA A 110 19.58 4.24 -6.16
CA ALA A 110 19.13 3.04 -6.84
C ALA A 110 18.12 3.36 -7.96
N LYS A 111 17.08 4.16 -7.67
CA LYS A 111 16.10 4.56 -8.71
C LYS A 111 16.78 5.38 -9.80
N GLN A 112 17.62 6.35 -9.46
CA GLN A 112 18.25 7.22 -10.47
C GLN A 112 19.11 6.43 -11.46
N ALA A 113 19.72 5.32 -11.00
CA ALA A 113 20.54 4.45 -11.85
C ALA A 113 19.74 3.48 -12.73
N LEU A 114 18.47 3.20 -12.40
CA LEU A 114 17.66 2.18 -13.09
C LEU A 114 16.43 2.75 -13.79
N ASP A 115 15.67 3.58 -13.08
CA ASP A 115 14.44 4.22 -13.53
C ASP A 115 14.22 5.53 -12.74
N PRO A 116 14.57 6.69 -13.31
CA PRO A 116 14.36 7.99 -12.68
C PRO A 116 12.89 8.31 -12.34
N ASP A 117 11.93 7.68 -13.03
CA ASP A 117 10.49 7.90 -12.83
C ASP A 117 9.92 7.04 -11.68
N PHE A 118 10.66 6.03 -11.20
CA PHE A 118 10.24 5.22 -10.05
C PHE A 118 10.05 6.10 -8.81
N VAL A 119 8.90 6.02 -8.15
CA VAL A 119 8.57 6.91 -7.03
C VAL A 119 9.09 6.35 -5.70
N ILE A 120 9.87 7.14 -4.96
CA ILE A 120 10.23 6.86 -3.56
C ILE A 120 9.39 7.73 -2.63
N MET A 121 8.60 7.06 -1.80
CA MET A 121 7.85 7.68 -0.70
C MET A 121 8.55 7.44 0.63
N ALA A 122 8.93 8.49 1.35
CA ALA A 122 9.39 8.34 2.73
C ALA A 122 8.20 8.36 3.69
N ARG A 123 8.00 7.26 4.41
CA ARG A 123 6.95 7.15 5.42
C ARG A 123 7.52 7.39 6.82
N CYS A 124 6.92 8.33 7.55
CA CYS A 124 7.30 8.64 8.94
C CYS A 124 6.29 7.97 9.88
N ASP A 125 6.74 6.96 10.64
CA ASP A 125 5.92 6.19 11.58
C ASP A 125 5.99 6.69 13.02
N LEU A 126 6.73 7.79 13.27
CA LEU A 126 6.92 8.34 14.61
C LEU A 126 5.60 8.64 15.32
N GLY A 127 4.53 9.03 14.61
CA GLY A 127 3.22 9.28 15.24
C GLY A 127 2.60 8.06 15.93
N GLY A 128 3.05 6.84 15.58
CA GLY A 128 2.67 5.62 16.28
C GLY A 128 3.51 5.31 17.53
N VAL A 129 4.56 6.07 17.80
CA VAL A 129 5.41 5.93 18.99
C VAL A 129 4.78 6.69 20.17
N PRO A 130 4.59 6.04 21.34
CA PRO A 130 4.03 6.71 22.51
C PRO A 130 4.82 7.96 22.90
N GLY A 131 4.11 9.08 23.09
CA GLY A 131 4.71 10.35 23.50
C GLY A 131 5.23 11.23 22.35
N ALA A 132 5.26 10.74 21.11
CA ALA A 132 5.65 11.55 19.96
C ALA A 132 4.73 12.78 19.79
N SER A 133 5.34 13.92 19.51
CA SER A 133 4.64 15.17 19.23
C SER A 133 4.46 15.37 17.72
N PHE A 134 3.46 16.17 17.36
CA PHE A 134 3.26 16.61 15.97
C PHE A 134 4.52 17.28 15.40
N ALA A 135 5.18 18.13 16.19
CA ALA A 135 6.39 18.84 15.78
C ALA A 135 7.54 17.89 15.38
N GLU A 136 7.78 16.82 16.16
CA GLU A 136 8.82 15.83 15.85
C GLU A 136 8.49 15.04 14.57
N ILE A 137 7.21 14.76 14.30
CA ILE A 137 6.77 14.09 13.06
C ILE A 137 7.06 15.00 11.85
N ILE A 138 6.73 16.29 11.95
CA ILE A 138 6.97 17.27 10.88
C ILE A 138 8.46 17.49 10.66
N GLU A 139 9.26 17.59 11.73
CA GLU A 139 10.72 17.72 11.65
C GLU A 139 11.33 16.57 10.83
N ARG A 140 10.96 15.32 11.14
CA ARG A 140 11.37 14.13 10.37
C ARG A 140 10.98 14.23 8.90
N CYS A 141 9.71 14.53 8.63
CA CYS A 141 9.19 14.64 7.28
C CYS A 141 9.92 15.71 6.44
N GLN A 142 10.19 16.87 7.04
CA GLN A 142 10.92 17.96 6.39
C GLN A 142 12.39 17.58 6.15
N ALA A 143 13.05 16.93 7.10
CA ALA A 143 14.41 16.44 6.94
C ALA A 143 14.51 15.39 5.81
N TYR A 144 13.59 14.44 5.74
CA TYR A 144 13.55 13.43 4.67
C TYR A 144 13.43 14.08 3.30
N LYS A 145 12.54 15.07 3.16
CA LYS A 145 12.40 15.81 1.90
C LYS A 145 13.63 16.64 1.57
N ALA A 146 14.14 17.43 2.51
CA ALA A 146 15.23 18.37 2.27
C ALA A 146 16.57 17.67 2.00
N GLU A 147 16.86 16.61 2.75
CA GLU A 147 18.18 15.99 2.74
C GLU A 147 18.30 14.79 1.80
N ALA A 148 17.22 14.02 1.61
CA ALA A 148 17.21 12.87 0.70
C ALA A 148 16.51 13.15 -0.63
N GLN A 149 15.74 14.24 -0.74
CA GLN A 149 15.05 14.65 -1.97
C GLN A 149 14.07 13.58 -2.52
N VAL A 150 13.49 12.78 -1.63
CA VAL A 150 12.45 11.80 -2.00
C VAL A 150 11.27 12.45 -2.70
N ASP A 151 10.58 11.68 -3.54
CA ASP A 151 9.50 12.20 -4.38
C ASP A 151 8.27 12.60 -3.54
N VAL A 152 7.88 11.72 -2.60
CA VAL A 152 6.67 11.85 -1.78
C VAL A 152 6.98 11.67 -0.30
N ILE A 153 6.24 12.37 0.56
CA ILE A 153 6.28 12.16 2.02
C ILE A 153 4.94 11.61 2.51
N CYS A 154 4.98 10.62 3.41
CA CYS A 154 3.81 10.08 4.09
C CYS A 154 3.96 10.23 5.62
N PRO A 155 3.35 11.24 6.25
CA PRO A 155 3.21 11.25 7.70
C PRO A 155 2.18 10.21 8.14
N ASN A 156 2.54 9.36 9.11
CA ASN A 156 1.65 8.40 9.74
C ASN A 156 1.43 8.71 11.22
N GLY A 157 0.25 8.34 11.74
CA GLY A 157 -0.08 8.46 13.16
C GLY A 157 -0.49 9.86 13.61
N LEU A 158 -0.90 10.72 12.67
CA LEU A 158 -1.52 12.02 12.99
C LEU A 158 -2.88 11.81 13.68
N ARG A 159 -3.23 12.69 14.62
CA ARG A 159 -4.32 12.43 15.58
C ARG A 159 -5.66 12.99 15.17
N SER A 160 -5.67 14.04 14.36
CA SER A 160 -6.89 14.73 13.93
C SER A 160 -6.82 15.12 12.46
N TRP A 161 -7.97 15.50 11.90
CA TRP A 161 -8.04 16.01 10.53
C TRP A 161 -7.27 17.33 10.39
N GLU A 162 -7.32 18.19 11.41
CA GLU A 162 -6.58 19.45 11.45
C GLU A 162 -5.07 19.24 11.45
N GLU A 163 -4.56 18.25 12.20
CA GLU A 163 -3.13 17.87 12.15
C GLU A 163 -2.75 17.39 10.74
N ILE A 164 -3.61 16.63 10.06
CA ILE A 164 -3.35 16.17 8.68
C ILE A 164 -3.30 17.36 7.71
N GLN A 165 -4.26 18.27 7.78
CA GLN A 165 -4.26 19.48 6.95
C GLN A 165 -3.00 20.33 7.19
N GLU A 166 -2.62 20.50 8.45
CA GLU A 166 -1.42 21.26 8.81
C GLU A 166 -0.13 20.55 8.36
N ALA A 167 -0.07 19.22 8.45
CA ALA A 167 1.06 18.45 7.93
C ALA A 167 1.22 18.62 6.42
N ILE A 168 0.13 18.55 5.64
CA ILE A 168 0.16 18.79 4.19
C ILE A 168 0.70 20.20 3.89
N ARG A 169 0.32 21.20 4.70
CA ARG A 169 0.77 22.59 4.53
C ARG A 169 2.25 22.79 4.87
N LEU A 170 2.75 22.11 5.90
CA LEU A 170 4.11 22.32 6.44
C LEU A 170 5.19 21.47 5.74
N ILE A 171 4.82 20.32 5.18
CA ILE A 171 5.77 19.42 4.52
C ILE A 171 5.94 19.86 3.05
N PRO A 172 7.17 20.12 2.57
CA PRO A 172 7.38 20.55 1.20
C PRO A 172 7.15 19.43 0.18
N GLY A 173 6.50 19.75 -0.93
CA GLY A 173 6.27 18.83 -2.04
C GLY A 173 5.03 17.93 -1.86
N PRO A 174 4.91 16.85 -2.66
CA PRO A 174 3.77 15.94 -2.59
C PRO A 174 3.68 15.20 -1.24
N VAL A 175 2.49 15.26 -0.61
CA VAL A 175 2.20 14.60 0.66
C VAL A 175 1.05 13.62 0.49
N VAL A 176 1.25 12.37 0.91
CA VAL A 176 0.21 11.33 0.97
C VAL A 176 0.04 10.93 2.43
N PRO A 177 -0.84 11.60 3.20
CA PRO A 177 -1.02 11.28 4.61
C PRO A 177 -1.76 9.95 4.78
N LEU A 178 -1.33 9.11 5.72
CA LEU A 178 -2.09 7.92 6.08
C LEU A 178 -3.21 8.29 7.04
N ILE A 179 -4.46 8.24 6.57
CA ILE A 179 -5.64 8.57 7.39
C ILE A 179 -5.93 7.42 8.37
N PRO A 180 -5.83 7.64 9.69
CA PRO A 180 -6.02 6.58 10.65
C PRO A 180 -7.50 6.26 10.86
N ALA A 181 -7.78 4.99 11.18
CA ALA A 181 -9.14 4.48 11.27
C ALA A 181 -10.00 5.10 12.38
N HIS A 182 -9.38 5.68 13.42
CA HIS A 182 -10.08 6.34 14.52
C HIS A 182 -10.75 7.66 14.12
N LEU A 183 -10.41 8.22 12.95
CA LEU A 183 -11.06 9.42 12.42
C LEU A 183 -12.40 9.14 11.75
N SER A 184 -13.02 7.98 11.97
CA SER A 184 -14.39 7.74 11.48
C SER A 184 -15.40 8.71 12.15
N PRO A 185 -16.20 9.46 11.38
CA PRO A 185 -16.34 9.41 9.92
C PRO A 185 -15.15 10.01 9.18
N TYR A 186 -14.57 9.24 8.24
CA TYR A 186 -13.38 9.65 7.48
C TYR A 186 -13.61 10.96 6.70
N PRO A 187 -12.56 11.78 6.51
CA PRO A 187 -12.62 12.91 5.58
C PRO A 187 -12.92 12.40 4.16
N SER A 188 -13.82 13.09 3.46
CA SER A 188 -14.19 12.74 2.09
C SER A 188 -13.00 12.84 1.15
N LEU A 189 -13.05 12.13 0.01
CA LEU A 189 -12.00 12.26 -1.02
C LEU A 189 -11.84 13.71 -1.49
N GLN A 190 -12.96 14.45 -1.62
CA GLN A 190 -12.93 15.88 -1.96
C GLN A 190 -12.23 16.70 -0.87
N ALA A 191 -12.51 16.44 0.42
CA ALA A 191 -11.85 17.16 1.51
C ALA A 191 -10.35 16.88 1.55
N GLN A 192 -9.92 15.65 1.24
CA GLN A 192 -8.50 15.31 1.12
C GLN A 192 -7.83 16.03 -0.05
N GLN A 193 -8.51 16.09 -1.19
CA GLN A 193 -8.04 16.82 -2.37
C GLN A 193 -7.95 18.34 -2.11
N ASP A 194 -8.98 18.92 -1.50
CA ASP A 194 -9.05 20.36 -1.16
C ASP A 194 -7.95 20.74 -0.15
N ALA A 195 -7.57 19.84 0.74
CA ALA A 195 -6.45 20.03 1.66
C ALA A 195 -5.08 19.96 0.98
N GLY A 196 -5.00 19.51 -0.28
CA GLY A 196 -3.76 19.39 -1.05
C GLY A 196 -3.05 18.04 -0.93
N ALA A 197 -3.72 16.99 -0.45
CA ALA A 197 -3.14 15.65 -0.46
C ALA A 197 -2.86 15.21 -1.90
N ALA A 198 -1.67 14.66 -2.14
CA ALA A 198 -1.24 14.24 -3.49
C ALA A 198 -1.98 12.99 -3.98
N ALA A 199 -2.43 12.14 -3.05
CA ALA A 199 -3.27 10.98 -3.32
C ALA A 199 -4.04 10.57 -2.06
N ALA A 200 -5.18 9.91 -2.25
CA ALA A 200 -5.91 9.25 -1.16
C ALA A 200 -5.50 7.77 -1.11
N TRP A 201 -4.88 7.35 -0.01
CA TRP A 201 -4.31 6.01 0.13
C TRP A 201 -5.06 5.17 1.17
N PHE A 202 -5.61 4.02 0.73
CA PHE A 202 -6.36 3.09 1.57
C PHE A 202 -5.80 1.66 1.48
N PRO A 203 -4.71 1.35 2.21
CA PRO A 203 -3.92 0.13 2.00
C PRO A 203 -4.65 -1.18 2.29
N ALA A 204 -5.77 -1.15 3.04
CA ALA A 204 -6.51 -2.34 3.45
C ALA A 204 -7.96 -2.37 2.93
N LEU A 205 -8.37 -1.43 2.06
CA LEU A 205 -9.77 -1.20 1.68
C LEU A 205 -10.49 -2.47 1.21
N THR A 206 -9.92 -3.15 0.21
CA THR A 206 -10.52 -4.34 -0.40
C THR A 206 -10.41 -5.57 0.50
N THR A 207 -9.30 -5.71 1.22
CA THR A 207 -9.09 -6.83 2.15
C THR A 207 -10.05 -6.77 3.33
N MET A 208 -10.32 -5.59 3.90
CA MET A 208 -11.30 -5.45 4.98
C MET A 208 -12.72 -5.82 4.51
N ALA A 209 -13.13 -5.33 3.34
CA ALA A 209 -14.45 -5.66 2.77
C ALA A 209 -14.59 -7.17 2.50
N GLY A 210 -13.57 -7.77 1.87
CA GLY A 210 -13.57 -9.21 1.57
C GLY A 210 -13.50 -10.09 2.83
N LEU A 211 -12.71 -9.68 3.83
CA LEU A 211 -12.59 -10.40 5.10
C LEU A 211 -13.94 -10.49 5.81
N GLN A 212 -14.65 -9.37 5.94
CA GLN A 212 -15.97 -9.36 6.58
C GLN A 212 -16.98 -10.21 5.81
N ALA A 213 -17.05 -10.05 4.47
CA ALA A 213 -17.97 -10.83 3.64
C ALA A 213 -17.71 -12.34 3.74
N ASN A 214 -16.45 -12.77 3.72
CA ASN A 214 -16.08 -14.17 3.90
C ASN A 214 -16.40 -14.67 5.32
N TRP A 215 -16.14 -13.86 6.34
CA TRP A 215 -16.46 -14.21 7.73
C TRP A 215 -17.95 -14.47 7.93
N ASP A 216 -18.80 -13.57 7.44
CA ASP A 216 -20.25 -13.67 7.54
C ASP A 216 -20.76 -14.87 6.75
N PHE A 217 -20.31 -15.02 5.50
CA PHE A 217 -20.71 -16.14 4.64
C PHE A 217 -20.33 -17.50 5.25
N LEU A 218 -19.09 -17.66 5.73
CA LEU A 218 -18.65 -18.94 6.30
C LEU A 218 -19.38 -19.25 7.62
N SER A 219 -19.66 -18.23 8.43
CA SER A 219 -20.43 -18.38 9.67
C SER A 219 -21.87 -18.81 9.41
N ASP A 220 -22.48 -18.28 8.35
CA ASP A 220 -23.83 -18.61 7.92
C ASP A 220 -23.90 -19.98 7.22
N PHE A 221 -22.94 -20.29 6.35
CA PHE A 221 -22.81 -21.61 5.72
C PHE A 221 -22.65 -22.72 6.76
N LYS A 222 -21.90 -22.48 7.84
CA LYS A 222 -21.79 -23.43 8.96
C LYS A 222 -23.14 -23.74 9.62
N GLN A 223 -24.08 -22.80 9.62
CA GLN A 223 -25.40 -22.96 10.24
C GLN A 223 -26.44 -23.54 9.28
N ARG A 224 -26.45 -23.08 8.02
CA ARG A 224 -27.52 -23.36 7.05
C ARG A 224 -27.10 -24.21 5.85
N GLY A 225 -25.82 -24.54 5.72
CA GLY A 225 -25.28 -25.29 4.59
C GLY A 225 -25.51 -24.59 3.25
N THR A 226 -25.94 -25.35 2.24
CA THR A 226 -26.13 -24.86 0.87
C THR A 226 -27.17 -23.74 0.74
N LEU A 227 -28.10 -23.59 1.69
CA LEU A 227 -29.04 -22.46 1.70
C LEU A 227 -28.33 -21.09 1.84
N ALA A 228 -27.11 -21.06 2.39
CA ALA A 228 -26.29 -19.85 2.41
C ALA A 228 -25.74 -19.49 1.02
N LEU A 229 -25.47 -20.48 0.15
CA LEU A 229 -25.05 -20.24 -1.23
C LEU A 229 -26.15 -19.60 -2.05
N ASP A 230 -27.39 -20.07 -1.92
CA ASP A 230 -28.54 -19.51 -2.62
C ASP A 230 -28.80 -18.06 -2.18
N ALA A 231 -28.70 -17.79 -0.88
CA ALA A 231 -28.82 -16.45 -0.32
C ALA A 231 -27.70 -15.51 -0.84
N LEU A 232 -26.44 -15.97 -0.86
CA LEU A 232 -25.31 -15.20 -1.41
C LEU A 232 -25.55 -14.85 -2.89
N ARG A 233 -26.01 -15.81 -3.70
CA ARG A 233 -26.32 -15.58 -5.12
C ARG A 233 -27.47 -14.59 -5.30
N ALA A 234 -28.53 -14.71 -4.49
CA ALA A 234 -29.66 -13.79 -4.52
C ALA A 234 -29.24 -12.37 -4.13
N GLN A 235 -28.40 -12.22 -3.10
CA GLN A 235 -27.84 -10.93 -2.69
C GLN A 235 -26.96 -10.32 -3.80
N ALA A 236 -26.06 -11.12 -4.39
CA ALA A 236 -25.21 -10.64 -5.48
C ALA A 236 -26.03 -10.19 -6.70
N ALA A 237 -27.12 -10.90 -7.04
CA ALA A 237 -28.01 -10.53 -8.13
C ALA A 237 -28.76 -9.20 -7.91
N GLN A 238 -28.89 -8.76 -6.65
CA GLN A 238 -29.50 -7.47 -6.29
C GLN A 238 -28.48 -6.32 -6.22
N SER A 239 -27.18 -6.60 -6.41
CA SER A 239 -26.15 -5.57 -6.42
C SER A 239 -26.43 -4.53 -7.51
N PRO A 240 -26.48 -3.23 -7.19
CA PRO A 240 -26.65 -2.18 -8.19
C PRO A 240 -25.45 -2.06 -9.14
N TRP A 241 -24.32 -2.67 -8.77
CA TRP A 241 -23.09 -2.73 -9.57
C TRP A 241 -22.95 -4.04 -10.37
N GLY A 242 -23.99 -4.88 -10.36
CA GLY A 242 -23.99 -6.18 -11.01
C GLY A 242 -23.22 -7.27 -10.24
N VAL A 243 -23.17 -8.46 -10.85
CA VAL A 243 -22.50 -9.63 -10.30
C VAL A 243 -21.04 -9.68 -10.78
N ALA A 244 -20.11 -9.72 -9.83
CA ALA A 244 -18.69 -9.92 -10.13
C ALA A 244 -18.46 -11.30 -10.76
N SER A 245 -17.58 -11.37 -11.75
CA SER A 245 -17.25 -12.60 -12.48
C SER A 245 -15.79 -12.62 -12.86
N ASN A 246 -15.09 -13.69 -12.48
CA ASN A 246 -13.69 -13.88 -12.85
C ASN A 246 -13.50 -13.88 -14.37
N GLY A 247 -14.39 -14.51 -15.14
CA GLY A 247 -14.29 -14.53 -16.60
C GLY A 247 -14.37 -13.12 -17.23
N ARG A 248 -15.10 -12.20 -16.60
CA ARG A 248 -15.16 -10.78 -17.04
C ARG A 248 -13.95 -9.97 -16.58
N ILE A 249 -13.41 -10.25 -15.40
CA ILE A 249 -12.34 -9.46 -14.79
C ILE A 249 -10.95 -9.92 -15.28
N LEU A 250 -10.77 -11.21 -15.52
CA LEU A 250 -9.49 -11.84 -15.89
C LEU A 250 -9.34 -12.05 -17.40
N ASP A 251 -10.18 -11.38 -18.19
CA ASP A 251 -10.12 -11.37 -19.65
C ASP A 251 -10.02 -12.78 -20.29
N GLU A 252 -10.93 -13.67 -19.88
CA GLU A 252 -11.03 -15.02 -20.46
C GLU A 252 -11.15 -15.02 -22.00
N PRO A 253 -11.86 -14.07 -22.64
CA PRO A 253 -11.89 -13.97 -24.10
C PRO A 253 -10.51 -13.72 -24.75
N ARG A 254 -9.62 -12.93 -24.13
CA ARG A 254 -8.26 -12.73 -24.64
C ARG A 254 -7.46 -14.01 -24.69
N LEU A 255 -7.56 -14.86 -23.65
CA LEU A 255 -6.85 -16.14 -23.64
C LEU A 255 -7.30 -17.04 -24.80
N ARG A 256 -8.62 -17.16 -25.02
CA ARG A 256 -9.15 -17.93 -26.15
C ARG A 256 -8.71 -17.35 -27.49
N SER A 257 -8.73 -16.03 -27.65
CA SER A 257 -8.26 -15.37 -28.87
C SER A 257 -6.77 -15.61 -29.12
N MET A 258 -5.95 -15.66 -28.07
CA MET A 258 -4.53 -16.04 -28.21
C MET A 258 -4.38 -17.50 -28.67
N GLU A 259 -5.15 -18.42 -28.10
CA GLU A 259 -5.14 -19.82 -28.53
C GLU A 259 -5.56 -19.95 -30.00
N GLU A 260 -6.67 -19.34 -30.40
CA GLU A 260 -7.16 -19.31 -31.79
C GLU A 260 -6.15 -18.67 -32.76
N THR A 261 -5.36 -17.71 -32.30
CA THR A 261 -4.38 -16.99 -33.14
C THR A 261 -3.06 -17.75 -33.30
N TYR A 262 -2.59 -18.39 -32.22
CA TYR A 262 -1.21 -18.89 -32.13
C TYR A 262 -1.10 -20.42 -32.06
N LEU A 263 -2.19 -21.15 -31.82
CA LEU A 263 -2.22 -22.60 -31.84
C LEU A 263 -2.82 -23.12 -33.16
N PRO A 264 -2.35 -24.27 -33.67
CA PRO A 264 -2.99 -24.91 -34.82
C PRO A 264 -4.37 -25.46 -34.46
N ASP A 265 -5.25 -25.54 -35.47
CA ASP A 265 -6.57 -26.18 -35.41
C ASP A 265 -6.51 -27.69 -35.06
#